data_AF-U2N4G1-F1
#
_entry.id   AF-U2N4G1-F1
#
_cell.length_a   1.000
_cell.length_b   1.000
_cell.length_c   1.000
_cell.angle_alpha   90.00
_cell.angle_beta   90.00
_cell.angle_gamma   90.00
#
_symmetry.space_group_name_H-M   'P 1'
#
loop_
_entity.id
_entity.type
_entity.pdbx_description
1 polymer ?
#
loop_
_entity_poly.entity_id
_entity_poly.type
_entity_poly.pdbx_seq_one_letter_code
_entity_poly.pdbx_strand_id
1 'polypeptide(L)'
;MKQDIKIYADITDEYCIIMDVCHYFDECSDLNILSSIDVLSKISIHEINKIFKEYDKKITKNQYQELLRLLRDFYIDIFEGELKYIEPFITRMLKQKVRFAREKGIFNLIQEIHERIKVHEDKIVFYKNKQYEVYKKDLKRVSINVSTFVGPHLLIGILDDFLNLTCLVETENSEKESPKDLERTLKALGDSTRLKILKAISKKGKSTQELSSLLDISEAAVSKALKLLQEGQLVTKERKGNYMIYSVNNDTIDFISYRIYEYIY
;
A
#
# COMPACT_ATOMS: atom_id res chain seq x y z
N MET A 1 6.57 18.39 -12.62
CA MET A 1 6.69 17.27 -11.66
C MET A 1 5.41 16.99 -10.88
N LYS A 2 4.91 17.83 -9.94
CA LYS A 2 3.71 17.48 -9.12
C LYS A 2 2.44 17.17 -9.93
N GLN A 3 2.19 17.90 -11.01
CA GLN A 3 1.06 17.63 -11.89
C GLN A 3 1.26 16.33 -12.67
N ASP A 4 2.47 16.10 -13.18
CA ASP A 4 2.83 14.89 -13.91
C ASP A 4 2.72 13.65 -13.02
N ILE A 5 3.12 13.76 -11.75
CA ILE A 5 2.97 12.67 -10.75
C ILE A 5 1.50 12.24 -10.64
N LYS A 6 0.56 13.19 -10.64
CA LYS A 6 -0.88 12.87 -10.56
C LYS A 6 -1.41 12.27 -11.85
N ILE A 7 -0.97 12.79 -13.00
CA ILE A 7 -1.38 12.27 -14.32
C ILE A 7 -0.92 10.82 -14.47
N TYR A 8 0.34 10.56 -14.15
CA TYR A 8 0.89 9.22 -14.31
C TYR A 8 0.38 8.25 -13.25
N ALA A 9 0.05 8.70 -12.03
CA ALA A 9 -0.65 7.88 -11.04
C ALA A 9 -1.95 7.29 -11.61
N ASP A 10 -2.77 8.08 -12.30
CA ASP A 10 -4.03 7.59 -12.88
C ASP A 10 -3.79 6.56 -14.01
N ILE A 11 -2.75 6.78 -14.81
CA ILE A 11 -2.38 5.89 -15.93
C ILE A 11 -1.82 4.55 -15.41
N THR A 12 -1.03 4.59 -14.33
CA THR A 12 -0.28 3.44 -13.81
C THR A 12 -0.94 2.74 -12.62
N ASP A 13 -2.23 3.03 -12.38
CA ASP A 13 -2.98 2.50 -11.23
C ASP A 13 -2.27 2.79 -9.90
N GLU A 14 -2.11 4.08 -9.60
CA GLU A 14 -1.38 4.59 -8.43
C GLU A 14 0.06 4.06 -8.33
N TYR A 15 0.71 3.86 -9.49
CA TYR A 15 2.06 3.28 -9.64
C TYR A 15 2.18 1.78 -9.31
N CYS A 16 1.09 1.08 -9.00
CA CYS A 16 1.11 -0.37 -8.79
C CYS A 16 1.68 -1.10 -10.01
N ILE A 17 1.24 -0.72 -11.22
CA ILE A 17 1.71 -1.35 -12.46
C ILE A 17 3.24 -1.26 -12.58
N ILE A 18 3.85 -0.16 -12.14
CA ILE A 18 5.30 0.04 -12.23
C ILE A 18 6.06 -0.78 -11.20
N MET A 19 5.49 -0.98 -10.01
CA MET A 19 6.06 -1.88 -9.01
C MET A 19 6.03 -3.33 -9.50
N ASP A 20 4.96 -3.74 -10.16
CA ASP A 20 4.81 -5.14 -10.60
C ASP A 20 5.69 -5.51 -11.79
N VAL A 21 6.31 -4.55 -12.47
CA VAL A 21 7.29 -4.78 -13.55
C VAL A 21 8.41 -5.73 -13.11
N CYS A 22 8.87 -5.67 -11.86
CA CYS A 22 9.92 -6.54 -11.35
C CYS A 22 9.53 -8.02 -11.30
N HIS A 23 8.23 -8.35 -11.39
CA HIS A 23 7.75 -9.72 -11.53
C HIS A 23 7.86 -10.26 -12.96
N TYR A 24 8.00 -9.38 -13.97
CA TYR A 24 8.04 -9.76 -15.39
C TYR A 24 9.44 -9.70 -15.98
N PHE A 25 10.33 -8.89 -15.39
CA PHE A 25 11.70 -8.70 -15.88
C PHE A 25 12.68 -8.89 -14.74
N ASP A 26 13.41 -10.01 -14.76
CA ASP A 26 14.37 -10.40 -13.72
C ASP A 26 15.51 -9.37 -13.55
N GLU A 27 15.79 -8.58 -14.59
CA GLU A 27 16.80 -7.51 -14.56
C GLU A 27 16.31 -6.25 -13.85
N CYS A 28 15.01 -6.11 -13.60
CA CYS A 28 14.44 -5.02 -12.83
C CYS A 28 14.52 -5.33 -11.33
N SER A 29 14.92 -4.34 -10.55
CA SER A 29 14.95 -4.41 -9.09
C SER A 29 14.51 -3.10 -8.47
N ASP A 30 13.56 -3.20 -7.55
CA ASP A 30 13.08 -2.07 -6.74
C ASP A 30 14.16 -1.49 -5.81
N LEU A 31 15.32 -2.18 -5.70
CA LEU A 31 16.49 -1.72 -4.97
C LEU A 31 17.51 -0.99 -5.86
N ASN A 32 17.32 -0.99 -7.19
CA ASN A 32 18.17 -0.28 -8.15
C ASN A 32 17.31 0.38 -9.24
N ILE A 33 16.72 1.52 -8.86
CA ILE A 33 15.73 2.22 -9.68
C ILE A 33 16.31 2.70 -11.01
N LEU A 34 17.49 3.34 -11.00
CA LEU A 34 18.08 3.87 -12.24
C LEU A 34 18.41 2.77 -13.26
N SER A 35 19.00 1.66 -12.81
CA SER A 35 19.25 0.52 -13.71
C SER A 35 17.95 -0.11 -14.20
N SER A 36 16.92 -0.19 -13.35
CA SER A 36 15.60 -0.68 -13.75
C SER A 36 14.96 0.20 -14.83
N ILE A 37 15.07 1.53 -14.70
CA ILE A 37 14.60 2.47 -15.73
C ILE A 37 15.37 2.28 -17.05
N ASP A 38 16.68 2.04 -16.99
CA ASP A 38 17.49 1.77 -18.18
C ASP A 38 17.05 0.48 -18.89
N VAL A 39 16.77 -0.59 -18.14
CA VAL A 39 16.21 -1.84 -18.67
C VAL A 39 14.86 -1.57 -19.32
N LEU A 40 13.95 -0.93 -18.57
CA LEU A 40 12.60 -0.60 -19.01
C LEU A 40 12.55 0.24 -20.30
N SER A 41 13.52 1.13 -20.49
CA SER A 41 13.62 1.96 -21.70
C SER A 41 13.86 1.15 -22.98
N LYS A 42 14.38 -0.08 -22.85
CA LYS A 42 14.67 -0.99 -23.96
C LYS A 42 13.51 -1.95 -24.25
N ILE A 43 12.53 -2.04 -23.35
CA ILE A 43 11.39 -2.94 -23.49
C ILE A 43 10.38 -2.33 -24.47
N SER A 44 9.83 -3.18 -25.35
CA SER A 44 8.86 -2.72 -26.33
C SER A 44 7.55 -2.31 -25.65
N ILE A 45 6.90 -1.27 -26.19
CA ILE A 45 5.59 -0.82 -25.69
C ILE A 45 4.50 -1.91 -25.80
N HIS A 46 4.69 -2.88 -26.69
CA HIS A 46 3.79 -4.02 -26.82
C HIS A 46 3.90 -4.95 -25.60
N GLU A 47 5.12 -5.27 -25.17
CA GLU A 47 5.38 -6.06 -23.96
C GLU A 47 4.85 -5.34 -22.71
N ILE A 48 5.14 -4.04 -22.55
CA ILE A 48 4.64 -3.25 -21.43
C ILE A 48 3.10 -3.24 -21.38
N ASN A 49 2.43 -3.11 -22.54
CA ASN A 49 0.98 -3.14 -22.57
C ASN A 49 0.36 -4.51 -22.27
N LYS A 50 1.14 -5.61 -22.26
CA LYS A 50 0.64 -6.89 -21.73
C LYS A 50 0.42 -6.79 -20.22
N ILE A 51 1.33 -6.14 -19.50
CA ILE A 51 1.24 -5.91 -18.06
C ILE A 51 0.09 -4.93 -17.75
N PHE A 52 0.04 -3.79 -18.45
CA PHE A 52 -1.05 -2.80 -18.25
C PHE A 52 -2.45 -3.39 -18.45
N LYS A 53 -2.58 -4.38 -19.34
CA LYS A 53 -3.85 -5.06 -19.60
C LYS A 53 -4.37 -5.84 -18.39
N GLU A 54 -3.51 -6.32 -17.51
CA GLU A 54 -3.92 -7.00 -16.27
C GLU A 54 -4.67 -6.07 -15.30
N TYR A 55 -4.48 -4.76 -15.45
CA TYR A 55 -5.11 -3.70 -14.65
C TYR A 55 -6.25 -2.99 -15.39
N ASP A 56 -6.68 -3.49 -16.57
CA ASP A 56 -7.62 -2.81 -17.48
C ASP A 56 -7.15 -1.40 -17.88
N LYS A 57 -5.83 -1.21 -17.99
CA LYS A 57 -5.18 0.04 -18.39
C LYS A 57 -4.44 -0.13 -19.71
N LYS A 58 -4.00 1.00 -20.28
CA LYS A 58 -3.15 1.05 -21.46
C LYS A 58 -2.28 2.30 -21.44
N ILE A 59 -1.08 2.21 -21.97
CA ILE A 59 -0.16 3.34 -22.11
C ILE A 59 0.36 3.46 -23.54
N THR A 60 0.41 4.69 -24.06
CA THR A 60 1.02 4.97 -25.37
C THR A 60 2.55 5.02 -25.25
N LYS A 61 3.24 4.85 -26.38
CA LYS A 61 4.71 4.92 -26.41
C LYS A 61 5.24 6.26 -25.86
N ASN A 62 4.59 7.37 -26.23
CA ASN A 62 4.99 8.69 -25.78
C ASN A 62 4.78 8.87 -24.27
N GLN A 63 3.61 8.46 -23.75
CA GLN A 63 3.35 8.46 -22.30
C GLN A 63 4.34 7.59 -21.53
N TYR A 64 4.71 6.43 -22.08
CA TYR A 64 5.68 5.54 -21.44
C TYR A 64 7.08 6.18 -21.36
N GLN A 65 7.54 6.84 -22.42
CA GLN A 65 8.83 7.54 -22.40
C GLN A 65 8.84 8.71 -21.40
N GLU A 66 7.77 9.49 -21.37
CA GLU A 66 7.60 10.58 -20.42
C GLU A 66 7.48 10.08 -18.97
N LEU A 67 6.82 8.93 -18.75
CA LEU A 67 6.77 8.27 -17.45
C LEU A 67 8.17 7.86 -16.97
N LEU A 68 8.95 7.18 -17.81
CA LEU A 68 10.32 6.76 -17.44
C LEU A 68 11.22 7.97 -17.14
N ARG A 69 11.04 9.07 -17.89
CA ARG A 69 11.73 10.33 -17.60
C ARG A 69 11.30 10.90 -16.26
N LEU A 70 10.00 10.98 -15.99
CA LEU A 70 9.47 11.44 -14.71
C LEU A 70 10.02 10.62 -13.53
N LEU A 71 10.05 9.29 -13.63
CA LEU A 71 10.58 8.42 -12.59
C LEU A 71 12.07 8.67 -12.35
N ARG A 72 12.84 8.89 -13.42
CA ARG A 72 14.27 9.23 -13.32
C ARG A 72 14.49 10.59 -12.67
N ASP A 73 13.79 11.62 -13.14
CA ASP A 73 13.90 12.98 -12.63
C ASP A 73 13.46 13.02 -11.15
N PHE A 74 12.39 12.31 -10.79
CA PHE A 74 11.97 12.15 -9.40
C PHE A 74 13.05 11.48 -8.54
N TYR A 75 13.67 10.42 -9.05
CA TYR A 75 14.72 9.71 -8.31
C TYR A 75 15.93 10.62 -8.06
N ILE A 76 16.43 11.31 -9.09
CA ILE A 76 17.64 12.12 -9.00
C ILE A 76 17.39 13.41 -8.22
N ASP A 77 16.34 14.15 -8.56
CA ASP A 77 16.14 15.50 -8.04
C ASP A 77 15.52 15.52 -6.63
N ILE A 78 14.83 14.44 -6.24
CA ILE A 78 14.11 14.37 -4.97
C ILE A 78 14.62 13.21 -4.11
N PHE A 79 14.52 11.97 -4.60
CA PHE A 79 14.75 10.80 -3.75
C PHE A 79 16.22 10.61 -3.35
N GLU A 80 17.17 10.82 -4.27
CA GLU A 80 18.60 10.63 -4.02
C GLU A 80 19.10 11.57 -2.92
N GLY A 81 18.59 12.81 -2.90
CA GLY A 81 18.86 13.79 -1.85
C GLY A 81 18.45 13.27 -0.48
N GLU A 82 17.21 12.80 -0.33
CA GLU A 82 16.70 12.20 0.91
C GLU A 82 17.46 10.94 1.30
N LEU A 83 17.72 10.05 0.33
CA LEU A 83 18.43 8.79 0.55
C LEU A 83 19.82 9.04 1.15
N LYS A 84 20.55 10.06 0.68
CA LYS A 84 21.89 10.41 1.20
C LYS A 84 21.89 10.71 2.71
N TYR A 85 20.81 11.27 3.25
CA TYR A 85 20.69 11.54 4.68
C TYR A 85 20.35 10.29 5.49
N ILE A 86 19.51 9.41 4.92
CA ILE A 86 18.99 8.21 5.61
C ILE A 86 19.96 7.01 5.48
N GLU A 87 20.71 6.92 4.38
CA GLU A 87 21.58 5.79 4.03
C GLU A 87 22.61 5.45 5.13
N PRO A 88 23.34 6.41 5.74
CA PRO A 88 24.27 6.09 6.82
C PRO A 88 23.58 5.44 8.02
N PHE A 89 22.36 5.89 8.34
CA PHE A 89 21.55 5.35 9.43
C PHE A 89 21.06 3.94 9.11
N ILE A 90 20.45 3.76 7.93
CA ILE A 90 20.04 2.44 7.39
C ILE A 90 21.21 1.46 7.40
N THR A 91 22.38 1.89 6.90
CA THR A 91 23.59 1.06 6.82
C THR A 91 24.07 0.64 8.20
N ARG A 92 24.06 1.55 9.18
CA ARG A 92 24.42 1.24 10.56
C ARG A 92 23.46 0.21 11.16
N MET A 93 22.15 0.39 10.96
CA MET A 93 21.13 -0.55 11.46
C MET A 93 21.25 -1.93 10.81
N LEU A 94 21.45 -1.98 9.49
CA LEU A 94 21.72 -3.22 8.76
C LEU A 94 22.94 -3.95 9.33
N LYS A 95 24.05 -3.25 9.57
CA LYS A 95 25.24 -3.84 10.19
C LYS A 95 24.95 -4.43 11.58
N GLN A 96 24.14 -3.75 12.40
CA GLN A 96 23.72 -4.26 13.70
C GLN A 96 22.86 -5.52 13.57
N LYS A 97 21.88 -5.52 12.68
CA LYS A 97 20.99 -6.68 12.44
C LYS A 97 21.78 -7.87 11.89
N VAL A 98 22.73 -7.65 10.97
CA VAL A 98 23.66 -8.67 10.48
C VAL A 98 24.51 -9.24 11.61
N ARG A 99 25.05 -8.39 12.49
CA ARG A 99 25.81 -8.85 13.66
C ARG A 99 24.95 -9.71 14.58
N PHE A 100 23.73 -9.26 14.88
CA PHE A 100 22.78 -10.04 15.68
C PHE A 100 22.47 -11.40 15.05
N ALA A 101 22.19 -11.45 13.74
CA ALA A 101 21.93 -12.72 13.04
C ALA A 101 23.15 -13.66 13.07
N ARG A 102 24.38 -13.13 13.00
CA ARG A 102 25.60 -13.94 13.13
C ARG A 102 25.81 -14.49 14.54
N GLU A 103 25.47 -13.71 15.57
CA GLU A 103 25.66 -14.10 16.98
C GLU A 103 24.52 -14.98 17.53
N LYS A 104 23.27 -14.71 17.14
CA LYS A 104 22.06 -15.34 17.68
C LYS A 104 21.33 -16.22 16.68
N GLY A 105 21.65 -16.15 15.39
CA GLY A 105 20.97 -16.89 14.33
C GLY A 105 19.85 -16.11 13.64
N ILE A 106 19.62 -16.43 12.37
CA ILE A 106 18.66 -15.73 11.51
C ILE A 106 17.22 -15.83 12.04
N PHE A 107 16.82 -16.97 12.60
CA PHE A 107 15.47 -17.15 13.11
C PHE A 107 15.18 -16.33 14.37
N ASN A 108 16.19 -16.09 15.21
CA ASN A 108 16.05 -15.15 16.32
C ASN A 108 15.92 -13.71 15.81
N LEU A 109 16.65 -13.34 14.76
CA LEU A 109 16.46 -12.03 14.12
C LEU A 109 15.03 -11.88 13.56
N ILE A 110 14.52 -12.92 12.90
CA ILE A 110 13.16 -12.92 12.32
C ILE A 110 12.10 -12.67 13.40
N GLN A 111 12.24 -13.25 14.59
CA GLN A 111 11.31 -13.02 15.70
C GLN A 111 11.30 -11.56 16.18
N GLU A 112 12.46 -10.89 16.14
CA GLU A 112 12.63 -9.49 16.55
C GLU A 112 12.19 -8.47 15.48
N ILE A 113 11.82 -8.93 14.27
CA ILE A 113 11.38 -8.02 13.20
C ILE A 113 10.04 -7.39 13.55
N HIS A 114 9.11 -8.18 14.10
CA HIS A 114 7.76 -7.73 14.40
C HIS A 114 7.09 -8.68 15.39
N GLU A 115 6.34 -8.13 16.35
CA GLU A 115 5.61 -8.92 17.36
C GLU A 115 4.60 -9.95 16.81
N ARG A 116 4.10 -9.73 15.59
CA ARG A 116 3.18 -10.62 14.84
C ARG A 116 3.90 -11.80 14.17
N ILE A 117 5.20 -11.98 14.42
CA ILE A 117 5.98 -13.12 13.99
C ILE A 117 6.23 -14.02 15.19
N LYS A 118 5.90 -15.30 15.08
CA LYS A 118 6.25 -16.33 16.08
C LYS A 118 7.10 -17.40 15.42
N VAL A 119 8.30 -17.57 15.96
CA VAL A 119 9.26 -18.56 15.47
C VAL A 119 9.19 -19.77 16.39
N HIS A 120 8.70 -20.89 15.87
CA HIS A 120 8.68 -22.18 16.56
C HIS A 120 9.91 -23.00 16.16
N GLU A 121 10.03 -24.24 16.64
CA GLU A 121 11.18 -25.10 16.31
C GLU A 121 11.24 -25.43 14.82
N ASP A 122 10.13 -25.82 14.22
CA ASP A 122 10.01 -26.32 12.85
C ASP A 122 9.49 -25.28 11.84
N LYS A 123 8.78 -24.26 12.31
CA LYS A 123 8.10 -23.28 11.45
C LYS A 123 8.15 -21.85 11.97
N ILE A 124 7.80 -20.92 11.08
CA ILE A 124 7.57 -19.50 11.37
C ILE A 124 6.08 -19.24 11.09
N VAL A 125 5.40 -18.60 12.03
CA VAL A 125 3.99 -18.24 11.93
C VAL A 125 3.87 -16.72 11.88
N PHE A 126 3.14 -16.23 10.88
CA PHE A 126 2.85 -14.82 10.68
C PHE A 126 1.37 -14.55 10.90
N TYR A 127 1.06 -13.59 11.77
CA TYR A 127 -0.31 -13.17 12.07
C TYR A 127 -0.66 -11.90 11.28
N LYS A 128 -1.36 -12.04 10.15
CA LYS A 128 -1.88 -10.92 9.36
C LYS A 128 -3.42 -10.96 9.32
N ASN A 129 -4.04 -10.68 8.17
CA ASN A 129 -5.47 -10.91 7.94
C ASN A 129 -5.86 -12.40 8.06
N LYS A 130 -4.89 -13.30 7.86
CA LYS A 130 -4.97 -14.72 8.17
C LYS A 130 -3.62 -15.19 8.70
N GLN A 131 -3.60 -16.42 9.20
CA GLN A 131 -2.37 -17.10 9.59
C GLN A 131 -1.62 -17.59 8.34
N TYR A 132 -0.33 -17.29 8.28
CA TYR A 132 0.59 -17.87 7.30
C TYR A 132 1.65 -18.67 8.03
N GLU A 133 1.97 -19.85 7.49
CA GLU A 133 2.97 -20.74 8.07
C GLU A 133 4.05 -21.02 7.03
N VAL A 134 5.31 -20.91 7.45
CA VAL A 134 6.48 -21.22 6.64
C VAL A 134 7.33 -22.22 7.40
N TYR A 135 7.48 -23.42 6.86
CA TYR A 135 8.30 -24.46 7.46
C TYR A 135 9.77 -24.22 7.15
N LYS A 136 10.62 -24.26 8.17
CA LYS A 136 12.05 -23.94 8.04
C LYS A 136 12.79 -24.89 7.11
N LYS A 137 12.36 -26.16 7.05
CA LYS A 137 12.94 -27.19 6.19
C LYS A 137 12.78 -26.90 4.70
N ASP A 138 11.78 -26.10 4.33
CA ASP A 138 11.46 -25.78 2.94
C ASP A 138 12.21 -24.51 2.47
N LEU A 139 12.78 -23.73 3.39
CA LEU A 139 13.51 -22.50 3.08
C LEU A 139 14.94 -22.77 2.62
N LYS A 140 15.27 -22.31 1.40
CA LYS A 140 16.65 -22.22 0.90
C LYS A 140 17.26 -20.84 1.11
N ARG A 141 16.45 -19.79 1.08
CA ARG A 141 16.92 -18.40 1.20
C ARG A 141 15.97 -17.57 2.06
N VAL A 142 16.55 -16.71 2.90
CA VAL A 142 15.83 -15.64 3.59
C VAL A 142 16.47 -14.31 3.21
N SER A 143 15.66 -13.35 2.77
CA SER A 143 16.05 -11.97 2.58
C SER A 143 15.39 -11.11 3.65
N ILE A 144 16.18 -10.26 4.28
CA ILE A 144 15.68 -9.25 5.21
C ILE A 144 16.20 -7.92 4.69
N ASN A 145 15.30 -7.07 4.22
CA ASN A 145 15.60 -5.68 3.92
C ASN A 145 15.17 -4.78 5.09
N VAL A 146 15.50 -3.50 5.02
CA VAL A 146 15.09 -2.52 6.02
C VAL A 146 14.32 -1.39 5.36
N SER A 147 13.42 -0.77 6.12
CA SER A 147 12.73 0.43 5.67
C SER A 147 12.42 1.36 6.83
N THR A 148 12.41 2.65 6.53
CA THR A 148 12.00 3.71 7.47
C THR A 148 10.51 4.03 7.39
N PHE A 149 9.76 3.40 6.48
CA PHE A 149 8.36 3.71 6.17
C PHE A 149 7.38 2.54 6.36
N VAL A 150 7.85 1.42 6.93
CA VAL A 150 7.03 0.20 7.04
C VAL A 150 6.38 0.02 8.40
N GLY A 151 6.60 0.93 9.35
CA GLY A 151 5.94 0.85 10.64
C GLY A 151 4.49 1.29 10.51
N PRO A 152 3.50 0.60 11.10
CA PRO A 152 3.55 -0.65 11.90
C PRO A 152 3.23 -1.93 11.07
N HIS A 153 3.43 -1.89 9.76
CA HIS A 153 3.06 -2.93 8.81
C HIS A 153 4.00 -4.16 8.84
N LEU A 154 3.44 -5.36 9.02
CA LEU A 154 4.16 -6.62 8.79
C LEU A 154 4.25 -6.90 7.28
N LEU A 155 5.39 -6.57 6.67
CA LEU A 155 5.68 -6.91 5.27
C LEU A 155 6.36 -8.27 5.15
N ILE A 156 5.70 -9.19 4.44
CA ILE A 156 6.18 -10.54 4.17
C ILE A 156 5.96 -10.87 2.70
N GLY A 157 6.99 -11.44 2.05
CA GLY A 157 6.89 -12.12 0.77
C GLY A 157 7.21 -13.59 0.97
N ILE A 158 6.28 -14.47 0.62
CA ILE A 158 6.44 -15.92 0.76
C ILE A 158 6.35 -16.54 -0.63
N LEU A 159 7.44 -17.18 -1.05
CA LEU A 159 7.56 -18.01 -2.25
C LEU A 159 8.04 -19.42 -1.82
N ASP A 160 7.93 -20.41 -2.69
CA ASP A 160 8.07 -21.85 -2.33
C ASP A 160 9.30 -22.17 -1.46
N ASP A 161 10.47 -21.59 -1.76
CA ASP A 161 11.70 -21.80 -0.98
C ASP A 161 12.38 -20.50 -0.50
N PHE A 162 11.67 -19.38 -0.60
CA PHE A 162 12.18 -18.04 -0.32
C PHE A 162 11.25 -17.21 0.56
N LEU A 163 11.82 -16.67 1.64
CA LEU A 163 11.14 -15.76 2.54
C LEU A 163 11.78 -14.37 2.47
N ASN A 164 10.97 -13.35 2.16
CA ASN A 164 11.35 -11.95 2.19
C ASN A 164 10.66 -11.23 3.35
N LEU A 165 11.40 -10.48 4.15
CA LEU A 165 10.90 -9.72 5.30
C LEU A 165 11.47 -8.31 5.27
N THR A 166 10.73 -7.36 5.84
CA THR A 166 11.23 -6.00 6.06
C THR A 166 11.30 -5.69 7.55
N CYS A 167 12.47 -5.25 8.00
CA CYS A 167 12.66 -4.73 9.34
C CYS A 167 12.44 -3.21 9.34
N LEU A 168 11.60 -2.73 10.26
CA LEU A 168 11.48 -1.30 10.52
C LEU A 168 12.80 -0.75 11.05
N VAL A 169 13.17 0.41 10.55
CA VAL A 169 14.25 1.25 11.04
C VAL A 169 13.60 2.54 11.53
N GLU A 170 13.39 2.62 12.85
CA GLU A 170 12.81 3.80 13.50
C GLU A 170 13.74 4.99 13.33
N THR A 171 13.26 6.05 12.69
CA THR A 171 13.94 7.35 12.65
C THR A 171 13.43 8.22 13.81
N GLU A 172 14.21 9.24 14.20
CA GLU A 172 13.86 10.19 15.27
C GLU A 172 12.51 10.91 15.03
N ASN A 173 12.03 10.91 13.78
CA ASN A 173 10.75 11.47 13.33
C ASN A 173 9.67 10.42 13.08
N SER A 174 9.75 9.22 13.67
CA SER A 174 8.59 8.31 13.69
C SER A 174 7.45 9.01 14.45
N GLU A 175 6.57 9.67 13.71
CA GLU A 175 5.46 10.44 14.27
C GLU A 175 4.64 9.52 15.16
N LYS A 176 4.63 9.80 16.48
CA LYS A 176 3.74 9.18 17.47
C LYS A 176 2.27 9.57 17.26
N GLU A 177 1.94 10.21 16.14
CA GLU A 177 0.58 10.63 15.81
C GLU A 177 -0.21 9.45 15.25
N SER A 178 -1.52 9.41 15.51
CA SER A 178 -2.40 8.42 14.89
C SER A 178 -2.45 8.62 13.37
N PRO A 179 -2.50 7.53 12.56
CA PRO A 179 -2.66 7.63 11.11
C PRO A 179 -3.91 8.45 10.78
N LYS A 180 -3.69 9.60 10.10
CA LYS A 180 -4.75 10.60 9.86
C LYS A 180 -5.88 10.04 8.98
N ASP A 181 -5.58 9.09 8.12
CA ASP A 181 -6.55 8.35 7.31
C ASP A 181 -7.41 7.42 8.18
N LEU A 182 -6.82 6.65 9.10
CA LEU A 182 -7.55 5.81 10.05
C LEU A 182 -8.43 6.67 10.96
N GLU A 183 -7.89 7.78 11.48
CA GLU A 183 -8.64 8.73 12.30
C GLU A 183 -9.88 9.27 11.55
N ARG A 184 -9.72 9.67 10.29
CA ARG A 184 -10.84 10.15 9.45
C ARG A 184 -11.88 9.07 9.23
N THR A 185 -11.48 7.84 8.92
CA THR A 185 -12.41 6.72 8.74
C THR A 185 -13.21 6.45 10.02
N LEU A 186 -12.54 6.39 11.18
CA LEU A 186 -13.21 6.13 12.46
C LEU A 186 -14.14 7.28 12.87
N LYS A 187 -13.71 8.54 12.68
CA LYS A 187 -14.59 9.71 12.88
C LYS A 187 -15.81 9.68 11.96
N ALA A 188 -15.65 9.26 10.71
CA ALA A 188 -16.76 9.12 9.78
C ALA A 188 -17.74 7.99 10.20
N LEU A 189 -17.27 6.92 10.84
CA LEU A 189 -18.14 5.87 11.37
C LEU A 189 -18.82 6.23 12.69
N GLY A 190 -18.24 7.12 13.50
CA GLY A 190 -18.73 7.50 14.83
C GLY A 190 -20.01 8.36 14.87
N ASP A 191 -20.93 8.23 13.91
CA ASP A 191 -22.18 8.99 13.86
C ASP A 191 -23.37 8.14 13.37
N SER A 192 -24.48 8.25 14.08
CA SER A 192 -25.68 7.44 13.82
C SER A 192 -26.30 7.70 12.44
N THR A 193 -26.26 8.93 11.93
CA THR A 193 -26.84 9.27 10.62
C THR A 193 -25.99 8.66 9.50
N ARG A 194 -24.66 8.77 9.61
CA ARG A 194 -23.71 8.16 8.66
C ARG A 194 -23.84 6.63 8.62
N LEU A 195 -24.00 5.98 9.77
CA LEU A 195 -24.24 4.54 9.84
C LEU A 195 -25.56 4.13 9.18
N LYS A 196 -26.64 4.90 9.38
CA LYS A 196 -27.93 4.69 8.69
C LYS A 196 -27.79 4.83 7.17
N ILE A 197 -27.05 5.82 6.69
CA ILE A 197 -26.77 6.01 5.26
C ILE A 197 -26.01 4.81 4.69
N LEU A 198 -24.91 4.39 5.33
CA LEU A 198 -24.14 3.20 4.91
C LEU A 198 -25.03 1.96 4.83
N LYS A 199 -25.89 1.74 5.83
CA LYS A 199 -26.85 0.63 5.82
C LYS A 199 -27.81 0.74 4.63
N ALA A 200 -28.33 1.94 4.35
CA ALA A 200 -29.27 2.18 3.26
C ALA A 200 -28.65 1.91 1.89
N ILE A 201 -27.36 2.21 1.68
CA ILE A 201 -26.68 2.02 0.38
C ILE A 201 -25.97 0.66 0.24
N SER A 202 -25.83 -0.12 1.33
CA SER A 202 -25.11 -1.41 1.36
C SER A 202 -25.55 -2.44 0.30
N LYS A 203 -26.85 -2.55 0.01
CA LYS A 203 -27.37 -3.49 -1.00
C LYS A 203 -27.54 -2.89 -2.39
N LYS A 204 -27.84 -1.58 -2.44
CA LYS A 204 -28.14 -0.86 -3.66
C LYS A 204 -27.83 0.61 -3.42
N GLY A 205 -26.92 1.16 -4.22
CA GLY A 205 -26.57 2.57 -4.18
C GLY A 205 -27.77 3.49 -4.38
N LYS A 206 -27.71 4.68 -3.78
CA LYS A 206 -28.81 5.67 -3.77
C LYS A 206 -28.28 7.07 -4.02
N SER A 207 -29.15 7.91 -4.57
CA SER A 207 -28.94 9.35 -4.66
C SER A 207 -29.16 10.05 -3.31
N THR A 208 -28.69 11.29 -3.20
CA THR A 208 -28.95 12.16 -2.05
C THR A 208 -30.44 12.33 -1.77
N GLN A 209 -31.25 12.51 -2.82
CA GLN A 209 -32.69 12.69 -2.71
C GLN A 209 -33.37 11.43 -2.17
N GLU A 210 -33.03 10.25 -2.69
CA GLU A 210 -33.55 8.97 -2.18
C GLU A 210 -33.19 8.74 -0.71
N LEU A 211 -31.96 9.08 -0.32
CA LEU A 211 -31.50 8.98 1.08
C LEU A 211 -32.23 9.96 1.99
N SER A 212 -32.47 11.19 1.52
CA SER A 212 -33.22 12.21 2.25
C SER A 212 -34.64 11.75 2.53
N SER A 213 -35.33 11.23 1.52
CA SER A 213 -36.68 10.68 1.67
C SER A 213 -36.72 9.44 2.56
N LEU A 214 -35.74 8.54 2.44
CA LEU A 214 -35.71 7.28 3.19
C LEU A 214 -35.44 7.49 4.69
N LEU A 215 -34.59 8.47 5.02
CA LEU A 215 -34.13 8.71 6.39
C LEU A 215 -34.87 9.86 7.08
N ASP A 216 -35.80 10.51 6.37
CA ASP A 216 -36.56 11.68 6.84
C ASP A 216 -35.66 12.80 7.39
N ILE A 217 -34.63 13.15 6.60
CA ILE A 217 -33.68 14.23 6.90
C ILE A 217 -33.45 15.08 5.64
N SER A 218 -33.00 16.32 5.80
CA SER A 218 -32.77 17.21 4.66
C SER A 218 -31.66 16.72 3.73
N GLU A 219 -31.78 17.00 2.43
CA GLU A 219 -30.72 16.70 1.45
C GLU A 219 -29.38 17.36 1.82
N ALA A 220 -29.40 18.52 2.48
CA ALA A 220 -28.21 19.18 3.00
C ALA A 220 -27.53 18.34 4.10
N ALA A 221 -28.30 17.77 5.02
CA ALA A 221 -27.78 16.87 6.05
C ALA A 221 -27.20 15.58 5.44
N VAL A 222 -27.91 14.98 4.47
CA VAL A 222 -27.41 13.82 3.70
C VAL A 222 -26.11 14.16 2.99
N SER A 223 -26.06 15.29 2.27
CA SER A 223 -24.87 15.70 1.52
C SER A 223 -23.66 15.92 2.44
N LYS A 224 -23.87 16.54 3.60
CA LYS A 224 -22.82 16.71 4.62
C LYS A 224 -22.33 15.35 5.13
N ALA A 225 -23.24 14.42 5.42
CA ALA A 225 -22.91 13.09 5.88
C ALA A 225 -22.15 12.27 4.80
N LEU A 226 -22.60 12.30 3.55
CA LEU A 226 -21.92 11.66 2.42
C LEU A 226 -20.54 12.25 2.16
N LYS A 227 -20.36 13.58 2.30
CA LYS A 227 -19.04 14.21 2.18
C LYS A 227 -18.05 13.65 3.20
N LEU A 228 -18.45 13.54 4.47
CA LEU A 228 -17.60 12.97 5.52
C LEU A 228 -17.33 11.47 5.30
N LEU A 229 -18.32 10.72 4.82
CA LEU A 229 -18.13 9.32 4.43
C LEU A 229 -17.16 9.18 3.25
N GLN A 230 -17.16 10.12 2.29
CA GLN A 230 -16.21 10.18 1.18
C GLN A 230 -14.80 10.53 1.65
N GLU A 231 -14.66 11.50 2.55
CA GLU A 231 -13.37 11.87 3.15
C GLU A 231 -12.75 10.71 3.93
N GLY A 232 -13.58 9.85 4.52
CA GLY A 232 -13.17 8.59 5.17
C GLY A 232 -13.05 7.39 4.22
N GLN A 233 -13.21 7.58 2.90
CA GLN A 233 -13.16 6.55 1.84
C GLN A 233 -14.19 5.41 1.99
N LEU A 234 -15.28 5.61 2.74
CA LEU A 234 -16.29 4.59 3.03
C LEU A 234 -17.36 4.46 1.94
N VAL A 235 -17.44 5.43 1.03
CA VAL A 235 -18.40 5.43 -0.06
C VAL A 235 -17.76 5.89 -1.37
N THR A 236 -18.18 5.27 -2.46
CA THR A 236 -17.89 5.71 -3.83
C THR A 236 -19.10 6.44 -4.41
N LYS A 237 -18.91 7.19 -5.50
CA LYS A 237 -20.00 7.84 -6.23
C LYS A 237 -19.84 7.67 -7.73
N GLU A 238 -20.96 7.49 -8.41
CA GLU A 238 -21.04 7.34 -9.86
C GLU A 238 -22.18 8.21 -10.40
N ARG A 239 -21.97 8.89 -11.53
CA ARG A 239 -23.03 9.69 -12.16
C ARG A 239 -23.90 8.79 -13.04
N LYS A 240 -25.21 8.71 -12.73
CA LYS A 240 -26.22 8.02 -13.55
C LYS A 240 -27.29 9.01 -13.99
N GLY A 241 -27.16 9.47 -15.23
CA GLY A 241 -27.98 10.54 -15.79
C GLY A 241 -27.81 11.84 -15.00
N ASN A 242 -28.91 12.34 -14.43
CA ASN A 242 -28.92 13.58 -13.64
C ASN A 242 -28.57 13.36 -12.15
N TYR A 243 -28.41 12.11 -11.72
CA TYR A 243 -28.21 11.77 -10.32
C TYR A 243 -26.78 11.31 -10.04
N MET A 244 -26.29 11.65 -8.86
CA MET A 244 -25.08 11.05 -8.30
C MET A 244 -25.49 9.91 -7.38
N ILE A 245 -25.11 8.68 -7.73
CA ILE A 245 -25.44 7.47 -6.98
C ILE A 245 -24.27 7.11 -6.09
N TYR A 246 -24.53 6.96 -4.79
CA TYR A 246 -23.54 6.60 -3.79
C TYR A 246 -23.66 5.14 -3.40
N SER A 247 -22.53 4.44 -3.31
CA SER A 247 -22.43 3.03 -2.92
C SER A 247 -21.39 2.87 -1.81
N VAL A 248 -21.48 1.79 -1.03
CA VAL A 248 -20.43 1.46 -0.06
C VAL A 248 -19.14 1.12 -0.79
N ASN A 249 -18.01 1.60 -0.28
CA ASN A 249 -16.70 1.10 -0.65
C ASN A 249 -16.39 -0.15 0.19
N ASN A 250 -16.68 -1.33 -0.37
CA ASN A 250 -16.53 -2.60 0.37
C ASN A 250 -15.07 -2.87 0.74
N ASP A 251 -14.13 -2.53 -0.14
CA ASP A 251 -12.70 -2.73 0.12
C ASP A 251 -12.30 -1.99 1.40
N THR A 252 -12.61 -0.69 1.49
CA THR A 252 -12.31 0.09 2.70
C THR A 252 -12.95 -0.53 3.95
N ILE A 253 -14.21 -0.98 3.87
CA ILE A 253 -14.95 -1.56 5.01
C ILE A 253 -14.30 -2.86 5.49
N ASP A 254 -13.97 -3.76 4.57
CA ASP A 254 -13.41 -5.07 4.89
C ASP A 254 -12.01 -4.94 5.53
N PHE A 255 -11.24 -3.92 5.13
CA PHE A 255 -9.90 -3.66 5.68
C PHE A 255 -9.88 -2.84 6.99
N ILE A 256 -11.00 -2.31 7.50
CA ILE A 256 -10.98 -1.47 8.72
C ILE A 256 -10.40 -2.21 9.92
N SER A 257 -10.87 -3.45 10.15
CA SER A 257 -10.39 -4.27 11.27
C SER A 257 -8.88 -4.53 11.16
N TYR A 258 -8.39 -4.78 9.94
CA TYR A 258 -6.97 -4.96 9.66
C TYR A 258 -6.18 -3.68 9.95
N ARG A 259 -6.63 -2.51 9.49
CA ARG A 259 -5.94 -1.23 9.76
C ARG A 259 -5.90 -0.86 11.25
N ILE A 260 -6.96 -1.16 12.00
CA ILE A 260 -6.96 -0.96 13.46
C ILE A 260 -5.95 -1.90 14.11
N TYR A 261 -6.00 -3.19 13.76
CA TYR A 261 -5.10 -4.19 14.32
C TYR A 261 -3.65 -3.83 14.02
N GLU A 262 -3.35 -3.45 12.79
CA GLU A 262 -2.04 -3.00 12.35
C GLU A 262 -1.56 -1.73 13.05
N TYR A 263 -2.43 -0.76 13.32
CA TYR A 263 -2.03 0.42 14.08
C TYR A 263 -1.66 0.10 15.54
N ILE A 264 -2.36 -0.87 16.15
CA ILE A 264 -2.16 -1.24 17.55
C ILE A 264 -0.91 -2.14 17.71
N TYR A 265 -0.62 -2.98 16.71
CA TYR A 265 0.31 -4.12 16.78
C TYR A 265 1.28 -4.19 15.60
#